data_AF-A0A1H3GYL1-F1
#
_entry.id   AF-A0A1H3GYL1-F1
#
_cell.length_a   1.000
_cell.length_b   1.000
_cell.length_c   1.000
_cell.angle_alpha   90.00
_cell.angle_beta   90.00
_cell.angle_gamma   90.00
#
_symmetry.space_group_name_H-M   'P 1'
#
loop_
_entity.id
_entity.type
_entity.pdbx_description
1 polymer ?
#
loop_
_entity_poly.entity_id
_entity_poly.type
_entity_poly.pdbx_seq_one_letter_code
_entity_poly.pdbx_strand_id
1 'polypeptide(L)'
;MGQIKKRQCPSCGGNLIDDSEKQIYRCSSCGSSYDYDYFREEQLHEMGETYLSRGEVEAAVDAYRLILKKAPHDFLALRGLMLASAYLRDMDGFSRIGDAKHFSYDSKLVGEVLDSASEEDKEYFSEFRKIYVNKQKQIDCNREIKSLHRECESKESFIRLTDNTRYEYYIDSKYGKQSPKPLFISVWILTALGSVPNLIRALGSIEEGGVSAFFAVVGGLALLIGLGINYLILYPRIKMIKKIDADIINLKNDLEATLKKIRELETESEKLSDDIRKAIQDLIRIDRQIVTDSVKEQVPEFGKIKKHQCPSCGGSLRIDSDKQMYHCTFCGSTYDYEYFREGRIHEAGETYLSRGEFMATTETYEFMLKKDPHDFLALRGLMLAAAHLTDMSELDHVNKEFDYDSKIVSQVIENASKEDKEYFTEFAKVYAEKKRMFDCSEEIETLLEEKNKIDSAITQNNKAGLGDVRYLDDDNTAFIVIWVITAILMLLTIVFAKYMIDDYSSNPDSLATDLPFVLSFGGITLFFLIFNNLSYFFSMRKIKKMQKANSELYDEVNKIDDKIRELENESSKRSGDIRRFIHEFVRKDKLIMRDNKSK
;
A
#
# COMPACT_ATOMS: atom_id res chain seq x y z
N MET A 1 30.19 44.06 1.00
CA MET A 1 29.16 44.96 0.46
C MET A 1 28.32 44.16 -0.52
N GLY A 2 27.11 43.77 -0.12
CA GLY A 2 26.24 42.93 -0.97
C GLY A 2 25.85 43.69 -2.24
N GLN A 3 25.82 43.00 -3.39
CA GLN A 3 25.30 43.54 -4.64
C GLN A 3 23.86 44.01 -4.41
N ILE A 4 23.65 45.32 -4.38
CA ILE A 4 22.33 45.92 -4.34
C ILE A 4 21.65 45.53 -5.65
N LYS A 5 20.62 44.67 -5.59
CA LYS A 5 19.74 44.37 -6.73
C LYS A 5 19.28 45.72 -7.29
N LYS A 6 19.67 46.04 -8.53
CA LYS A 6 19.24 47.28 -9.20
C LYS A 6 17.72 47.25 -9.30
N ARG A 7 17.05 48.12 -8.55
CA ARG A 7 15.59 48.28 -8.64
C ARG A 7 15.29 48.94 -9.99
N GLN A 8 14.41 48.33 -10.78
CA GLN A 8 13.94 48.88 -12.04
C GLN A 8 12.64 49.65 -11.81
N CYS A 9 12.47 50.75 -12.52
CA CYS A 9 11.32 51.63 -12.45
C CYS A 9 10.07 50.91 -13.00
N PRO A 10 9.01 50.71 -12.20
CA PRO A 10 7.77 50.07 -12.65
C PRO A 10 7.20 50.70 -13.93
N SER A 11 7.26 52.03 -14.05
CA SER A 11 6.65 52.72 -15.21
C SER A 11 7.42 52.61 -16.53
N CYS A 12 8.72 52.25 -16.54
CA CYS A 12 9.51 52.26 -17.79
C CYS A 12 10.68 51.29 -17.86
N GLY A 13 10.92 50.47 -16.83
CA GLY A 13 12.08 49.57 -16.73
C GLY A 13 13.43 50.27 -16.49
N GLY A 14 13.48 51.60 -16.43
CA GLY A 14 14.70 52.39 -16.19
C GLY A 14 15.29 52.19 -14.80
N ASN A 15 16.59 52.47 -14.61
CA ASN A 15 17.21 52.33 -13.29
C ASN A 15 16.66 53.36 -12.28
N LEU A 16 16.36 52.91 -11.07
CA LEU A 16 16.01 53.77 -9.96
C LEU A 16 17.27 54.24 -9.22
N ILE A 17 17.35 55.55 -8.99
CA ILE A 17 18.36 56.22 -8.18
C ILE A 17 17.76 56.42 -6.79
N ASP A 18 18.51 56.05 -5.77
CA ASP A 18 18.13 56.20 -4.38
C ASP A 18 18.33 57.66 -3.89
N ASP A 19 17.27 58.30 -3.40
CA ASP A 19 17.27 59.63 -2.75
C ASP A 19 17.00 59.44 -1.25
N SER A 20 18.04 59.01 -0.53
CA SER A 20 17.96 58.58 0.87
C SER A 20 17.54 59.66 1.86
N GLU A 21 17.78 60.94 1.53
CA GLU A 21 17.34 62.07 2.37
C GLU A 21 15.83 62.22 2.39
N LYS A 22 15.18 61.85 1.27
CA LYS A 22 13.72 61.96 1.12
C LYS A 22 13.00 60.63 1.25
N GLN A 23 13.74 59.53 1.43
CA GLN A 23 13.21 58.16 1.46
C GLN A 23 12.40 57.82 0.20
N ILE A 24 12.88 58.26 -0.97
CA ILE A 24 12.25 57.96 -2.26
C ILE A 24 13.28 57.41 -3.26
N TYR A 25 12.82 56.59 -4.19
CA TYR A 25 13.54 56.19 -5.39
C TYR A 25 13.08 57.02 -6.58
N ARG A 26 14.00 57.61 -7.34
CA ARG A 26 13.69 58.37 -8.57
C ARG A 26 14.18 57.62 -9.80
N CYS A 27 13.32 57.45 -10.80
CA CYS A 27 13.71 56.85 -12.07
C CYS A 27 14.56 57.83 -12.89
N SER A 28 15.76 57.40 -13.28
CA SER A 28 16.63 58.21 -14.13
C SER A 28 16.12 58.35 -15.57
N SER A 29 15.19 57.49 -15.99
CA SER A 29 14.71 57.42 -17.39
C SER A 29 13.39 58.18 -17.59
N CYS A 30 12.40 58.01 -16.71
CA CYS A 30 11.09 58.66 -16.84
C CYS A 30 10.80 59.73 -15.79
N GLY A 31 11.68 59.92 -14.79
CA GLY A 31 11.50 60.93 -13.73
C GLY A 31 10.47 60.57 -12.65
N SER A 32 9.77 59.45 -12.76
CA SER A 32 8.83 58.98 -11.72
C SER A 32 9.56 58.77 -10.38
N SER A 33 8.92 59.17 -9.28
CA SER A 33 9.41 58.96 -7.92
C SER A 33 8.50 58.00 -7.16
N TYR A 34 9.10 57.09 -6.39
CA TYR A 34 8.42 56.07 -5.60
C TYR A 34 8.92 56.14 -4.16
N ASP A 35 8.04 56.05 -3.18
CA ASP A 35 8.44 55.96 -1.78
C ASP A 35 9.21 54.67 -1.50
N TYR A 36 10.11 54.66 -0.53
CA TYR A 36 10.70 53.44 0.02
C TYR A 36 9.65 52.44 0.47
N ASP A 37 8.54 52.92 1.02
CA ASP A 37 7.46 52.06 1.49
C ASP A 37 6.77 51.31 0.35
N TYR A 38 6.73 51.88 -0.85
CA TYR A 38 6.18 51.22 -2.05
C TYR A 38 6.93 49.92 -2.37
N PHE A 39 8.26 49.96 -2.43
CA PHE A 39 9.05 48.75 -2.66
C PHE A 39 9.16 47.85 -1.43
N ARG A 40 8.89 48.37 -0.24
CA ARG A 40 8.84 47.56 0.97
C ARG A 40 7.61 46.66 0.94
N GLU A 41 6.46 47.16 0.50
CA GLU A 41 5.21 46.38 0.41
C GLU A 41 5.27 45.27 -0.64
N GLU A 42 5.76 45.55 -1.85
CA GLU A 42 5.96 44.52 -2.88
C GLU A 42 6.97 43.45 -2.42
N GLN A 43 8.02 43.85 -1.70
CA GLN A 43 8.95 42.92 -1.06
C GLN A 43 8.30 42.09 0.05
N LEU A 44 7.29 42.59 0.77
CA LEU A 44 6.59 41.83 1.79
C LEU A 44 5.74 40.71 1.18
N HIS A 45 5.10 40.93 0.01
CA HIS A 45 4.41 39.86 -0.72
C HIS A 45 5.38 38.77 -1.18
N GLU A 46 6.46 39.14 -1.87
CA GLU A 46 7.49 38.19 -2.34
C GLU A 46 8.12 37.44 -1.16
N MET A 47 8.32 38.12 -0.03
CA MET A 47 8.85 37.51 1.19
C MET A 47 7.86 36.52 1.82
N GLY A 48 6.57 36.87 1.90
CA GLY A 48 5.52 35.96 2.36
C GLY A 48 5.43 34.69 1.52
N GLU A 49 5.44 34.83 0.19
CA GLU A 49 5.45 33.69 -0.74
C GLU A 49 6.73 32.86 -0.60
N THR A 50 7.88 33.51 -0.43
CA THR A 50 9.15 32.85 -0.18
C THR A 50 9.09 32.04 1.11
N TYR A 51 8.52 32.58 2.20
CA TYR A 51 8.35 31.85 3.45
C TYR A 51 7.42 30.66 3.29
N LEU A 52 6.28 30.80 2.59
CA LEU A 52 5.40 29.66 2.27
C LEU A 52 6.13 28.58 1.47
N SER A 53 6.91 28.96 0.45
CA SER A 53 7.68 28.02 -0.37
C SER A 53 8.71 27.21 0.44
N ARG A 54 9.23 27.80 1.52
CA ARG A 54 10.16 27.18 2.47
C ARG A 54 9.46 26.38 3.58
N GLY A 55 8.15 26.49 3.71
CA GLY A 55 7.37 25.90 4.81
C GLY A 55 7.45 26.69 6.12
N GLU A 56 7.94 27.94 6.09
CA GLU A 56 8.04 28.83 7.24
C GLU A 56 6.70 29.57 7.46
N VAL A 57 5.65 28.82 7.79
CA VAL A 57 4.26 29.32 7.78
C VAL A 57 4.02 30.48 8.74
N GLU A 58 4.57 30.44 9.96
CA GLU A 58 4.42 31.53 10.93
C GLU A 58 5.05 32.84 10.41
N ALA A 59 6.23 32.76 9.80
CA ALA A 59 6.90 33.91 9.20
C ALA A 59 6.11 34.48 8.00
N ALA A 60 5.48 33.61 7.20
CA ALA A 60 4.58 34.03 6.13
C ALA A 60 3.34 34.76 6.69
N VAL A 61 2.71 34.21 7.74
CA VAL A 61 1.56 34.83 8.41
C VAL A 61 1.91 36.21 8.94
N ASP A 62 3.06 36.34 9.61
CA ASP A 62 3.52 37.63 10.14
C ASP A 62 3.79 38.65 9.02
N ALA A 63 4.39 38.21 7.91
CA ALA A 63 4.62 39.06 6.74
C ALA A 63 3.30 39.57 6.15
N TYR A 64 2.32 38.69 5.91
CA TYR A 64 1.03 39.09 5.35
C TYR A 64 0.21 39.96 6.32
N ARG A 65 0.23 39.68 7.62
CA ARG A 65 -0.41 40.56 8.63
C ARG A 65 0.19 41.95 8.68
N LEU A 66 1.50 42.09 8.43
CA LEU A 66 2.14 43.40 8.36
C LEU A 66 1.62 44.23 7.18
N ILE A 67 1.35 43.60 6.04
CA ILE A 67 0.73 44.23 4.87
C ILE A 67 -0.71 44.65 5.22
N LEU A 68 -1.49 43.76 5.83
CA LEU A 68 -2.89 44.03 6.20
C LEU A 68 -3.05 45.13 7.26
N LYS A 69 -2.03 45.38 8.10
CA LYS A 69 -2.04 46.54 9.00
C LYS A 69 -2.05 47.88 8.26
N LYS A 70 -1.46 47.94 7.07
CA LYS A 70 -1.44 49.14 6.22
C LYS A 70 -2.61 49.16 5.24
N ALA A 71 -2.90 48.03 4.62
CA ALA A 71 -3.96 47.84 3.64
C ALA A 71 -4.86 46.66 4.07
N PRO A 72 -5.87 46.88 4.92
CA PRO A 72 -6.69 45.82 5.50
C PRO A 72 -7.42 44.91 4.51
N HIS A 73 -7.65 45.41 3.30
CA HIS A 73 -8.36 44.72 2.22
C HIS A 73 -7.41 44.30 1.09
N ASP A 74 -6.10 44.19 1.34
CA ASP A 74 -5.17 43.73 0.31
C ASP A 74 -5.44 42.27 -0.07
N PHE A 75 -5.93 42.06 -1.30
CA PHE A 75 -6.34 40.77 -1.81
C PHE A 75 -5.20 39.73 -1.78
N LEU A 76 -3.98 40.12 -2.18
CA LEU A 76 -2.85 39.21 -2.28
C LEU A 76 -2.36 38.77 -0.89
N ALA A 77 -2.40 39.67 0.10
CA ALA A 77 -2.07 39.32 1.47
C ALA A 77 -3.13 38.41 2.11
N LEU A 78 -4.43 38.68 1.89
CA LEU A 78 -5.53 37.81 2.34
C LEU A 78 -5.46 36.42 1.69
N ARG A 79 -5.18 36.35 0.39
CA ARG A 79 -4.91 35.09 -0.34
C ARG A 79 -3.71 34.35 0.23
N GLY A 80 -2.62 35.06 0.52
CA GLY A 80 -1.43 34.51 1.19
C GLY A 80 -1.76 33.90 2.55
N LEU A 81 -2.57 34.57 3.38
CA LEU A 81 -3.05 34.03 4.66
C LEU A 81 -3.93 32.79 4.48
N MET A 82 -4.78 32.74 3.45
CA MET A 82 -5.55 31.53 3.16
C MET A 82 -4.64 30.36 2.84
N LEU A 83 -3.64 30.53 1.98
CA LEU A 83 -2.67 29.48 1.67
C LEU A 83 -1.88 29.06 2.92
N ALA A 84 -1.42 30.03 3.71
CA ALA A 84 -0.73 29.79 4.97
C ALA A 84 -1.56 28.94 5.95
N SER A 85 -2.87 29.23 6.05
CA SER A 85 -3.76 28.53 6.99
C SER A 85 -3.83 27.01 6.75
N ALA A 86 -3.59 26.55 5.53
CA ALA A 86 -3.55 25.13 5.18
C ALA A 86 -2.16 24.63 4.74
N TYR A 87 -1.10 25.37 5.08
CA TYR A 87 0.30 25.02 4.77
C TYR A 87 0.56 24.86 3.26
N LEU A 88 -0.10 25.66 2.43
CA LEU A 88 0.01 25.60 0.97
C LEU A 88 1.04 26.60 0.47
N ARG A 89 1.87 26.14 -0.48
CA ARG A 89 2.90 26.97 -1.11
C ARG A 89 2.31 27.91 -2.16
N ASP A 90 1.34 27.41 -2.91
CA ASP A 90 0.71 28.05 -4.03
C ASP A 90 -0.69 27.45 -4.27
N MET A 91 -1.45 28.03 -5.20
CA MET A 91 -2.77 27.53 -5.57
C MET A 91 -2.73 26.14 -6.22
N ASP A 92 -1.64 25.80 -6.92
CA ASP A 92 -1.44 24.45 -7.46
C ASP A 92 -1.22 23.40 -6.36
N GLY A 93 -0.90 23.85 -5.14
CA GLY A 93 -0.87 23.04 -3.93
C GLY A 93 -2.18 22.30 -3.74
N PHE A 94 -3.32 22.91 -4.04
CA PHE A 94 -4.63 22.27 -3.93
C PHE A 94 -4.78 20.99 -4.73
N SER A 95 -4.30 20.99 -5.98
CA SER A 95 -4.33 19.80 -6.83
C SER A 95 -3.42 18.69 -6.27
N ARG A 96 -2.35 19.06 -5.55
CA ARG A 96 -1.39 18.14 -4.94
C ARG A 96 -1.85 17.59 -3.58
N ILE A 97 -2.73 18.28 -2.86
CA ILE A 97 -3.31 17.79 -1.57
C ILE A 97 -4.25 16.60 -1.79
N GLY A 98 -4.69 16.34 -3.04
CA GLY A 98 -5.54 15.19 -3.39
C GLY A 98 -5.17 13.91 -2.64
N ASP A 99 -3.87 13.63 -2.57
CA ASP A 99 -3.29 12.39 -2.03
C ASP A 99 -2.72 12.52 -0.60
N ALA A 100 -2.76 13.72 -0.01
CA ALA A 100 -2.15 13.96 1.30
C ALA A 100 -2.97 13.28 2.42
N LYS A 101 -2.34 12.38 3.17
CA LYS A 101 -2.95 11.67 4.32
C LYS A 101 -3.33 12.60 5.49
N HIS A 102 -2.77 13.80 5.51
CA HIS A 102 -2.94 14.78 6.59
C HIS A 102 -3.16 16.16 5.96
N PHE A 103 -4.43 16.56 5.87
CA PHE A 103 -4.80 17.95 5.66
C PHE A 103 -5.45 18.45 6.95
N SER A 104 -5.07 19.65 7.33
CA SER A 104 -5.66 20.40 8.41
C SER A 104 -5.48 21.87 8.07
N TYR A 105 -6.40 22.71 8.51
CA TYR A 105 -6.27 24.15 8.33
C TYR A 105 -6.57 24.89 9.63
N ASP A 106 -5.95 26.06 9.80
CA ASP A 106 -6.24 26.95 10.91
C ASP A 106 -7.53 27.72 10.62
N SER A 107 -8.62 27.28 11.24
CA SER A 107 -9.94 27.89 11.10
C SER A 107 -10.02 29.31 11.65
N LYS A 108 -9.12 29.71 12.55
CA LYS A 108 -9.06 31.09 13.06
C LYS A 108 -8.49 32.03 12.01
N LEU A 109 -7.40 31.63 11.34
CA LEU A 109 -6.83 32.41 10.23
C LEU A 109 -7.82 32.56 9.08
N VAL A 110 -8.56 31.49 8.74
CA VAL A 110 -9.61 31.58 7.72
C VAL A 110 -10.74 32.53 8.13
N GLY A 111 -11.10 32.56 9.41
CA GLY A 111 -12.05 33.54 9.95
C GLY A 111 -11.55 34.97 9.84
N GLU A 112 -10.29 35.22 10.23
CA GLU A 112 -9.62 36.53 10.12
C GLU A 112 -9.62 37.04 8.68
N VAL A 113 -9.35 36.18 7.69
CA VAL A 113 -9.40 36.54 6.27
C VAL A 113 -10.81 36.94 5.84
N LEU A 114 -11.82 36.15 6.20
CA LEU A 114 -13.21 36.43 5.82
C LEU A 114 -13.75 37.72 6.45
N ASP A 115 -13.35 38.02 7.69
CA ASP A 115 -13.75 39.24 8.39
C ASP A 115 -13.06 40.49 7.82
N SER A 116 -11.84 40.31 7.29
CA SER A 116 -11.01 41.41 6.72
C SER A 116 -11.23 41.61 5.22
N ALA A 117 -11.81 40.64 4.51
CA ALA A 117 -12.08 40.74 3.08
C ALA A 117 -13.07 41.88 2.75
N SER A 118 -12.84 42.55 1.62
CA SER A 118 -13.81 43.49 1.04
C SER A 118 -15.12 42.77 0.70
N GLU A 119 -16.23 43.50 0.54
CA GLU A 119 -17.50 42.86 0.14
C GLU A 119 -17.39 42.20 -1.23
N GLU A 120 -16.57 42.75 -2.12
CA GLU A 120 -16.30 42.21 -3.45
C GLU A 120 -15.51 40.89 -3.39
N ASP A 121 -14.55 40.75 -2.46
CA ASP A 121 -13.67 39.57 -2.37
C ASP A 121 -14.21 38.47 -1.44
N LYS A 122 -15.21 38.77 -0.61
CA LYS A 122 -15.80 37.82 0.35
C LYS A 122 -16.32 36.54 -0.32
N GLU A 123 -16.87 36.65 -1.52
CA GLU A 123 -17.34 35.47 -2.27
C GLU A 123 -16.18 34.53 -2.63
N TYR A 124 -15.05 35.09 -3.13
CA TYR A 124 -13.85 34.33 -3.45
C TYR A 124 -13.32 33.55 -2.23
N PHE A 125 -13.14 34.24 -1.10
CA PHE A 125 -12.63 33.61 0.12
C PHE A 125 -13.63 32.64 0.76
N SER A 126 -14.93 32.84 0.57
CA SER A 126 -15.98 31.92 1.01
C SER A 126 -15.91 30.59 0.24
N GLU A 127 -15.75 30.62 -1.09
CA GLU A 127 -15.53 29.42 -1.90
C GLU A 127 -14.24 28.70 -1.50
N PHE A 128 -13.17 29.45 -1.26
CA PHE A 128 -11.90 28.92 -0.76
C PHE A 128 -12.07 28.18 0.58
N ARG A 129 -12.84 28.75 1.53
CA ARG A 129 -13.19 28.08 2.78
C ARG A 129 -14.03 26.82 2.58
N LYS A 130 -14.99 26.82 1.64
CA LYS A 130 -15.80 25.63 1.33
C LYS A 130 -14.93 24.47 0.88
N ILE A 131 -13.89 24.72 0.07
CA ILE A 131 -12.91 23.71 -0.34
C ILE A 131 -12.21 23.10 0.88
N TYR A 132 -11.76 23.93 1.83
CA TYR A 132 -11.13 23.44 3.07
C TYR A 132 -12.05 22.57 3.92
N VAL A 133 -13.31 22.99 4.11
CA VAL A 133 -14.30 22.22 4.87
C VAL A 133 -14.59 20.89 4.18
N ASN A 134 -14.80 20.89 2.87
CA ASN A 134 -15.08 19.68 2.11
C ASN A 134 -13.87 18.73 2.12
N LYS A 135 -12.65 19.25 2.01
CA LYS A 135 -11.43 18.42 2.04
C LYS A 135 -11.20 17.79 3.41
N GLN A 136 -11.42 18.54 4.49
CA GLN A 136 -11.39 17.99 5.85
C GLN A 136 -12.41 16.87 6.01
N LYS A 137 -13.66 17.10 5.56
CA LYS A 137 -14.74 16.11 5.60
C LYS A 137 -14.38 14.84 4.81
N GLN A 138 -13.81 14.99 3.61
CA GLN A 138 -13.36 13.87 2.79
C GLN A 138 -12.32 13.01 3.53
N ILE A 139 -11.37 13.63 4.23
CA ILE A 139 -10.33 12.92 5.00
C ILE A 139 -10.92 12.21 6.20
N ASP A 140 -11.87 12.83 6.89
CA ASP A 140 -12.57 12.20 8.01
C ASP A 140 -13.40 10.99 7.53
N CYS A 141 -14.09 11.08 6.38
CA CYS A 141 -14.74 9.94 5.72
C CYS A 141 -13.73 8.82 5.41
N ASN A 142 -12.58 9.15 4.79
CA ASN A 142 -11.55 8.15 4.46
C ASN A 142 -10.92 7.50 5.71
N ARG A 143 -10.78 8.26 6.81
CA ARG A 143 -10.32 7.72 8.09
C ARG A 143 -11.34 6.74 8.67
N GLU A 144 -12.63 7.08 8.61
CA GLU A 144 -13.71 6.21 9.06
C GLU A 144 -13.80 4.93 8.21
N ILE A 145 -13.75 5.04 6.87
CA ILE A 145 -13.69 3.89 5.95
C ILE A 145 -12.56 2.94 6.34
N LYS A 146 -11.35 3.47 6.55
CA LYS A 146 -10.20 2.65 6.96
C LYS A 146 -10.39 1.96 8.31
N SER A 147 -11.05 2.62 9.26
CA SER A 147 -11.38 2.03 10.56
C SER A 147 -12.41 0.90 10.41
N LEU A 148 -13.44 1.11 9.59
CA LEU A 148 -14.49 0.11 9.34
C LEU A 148 -13.95 -1.10 8.57
N HIS A 149 -13.00 -0.93 7.65
CA HIS A 149 -12.34 -2.08 7.00
C HIS A 149 -11.62 -2.97 8.00
N ARG A 150 -10.89 -2.40 8.97
CA ARG A 150 -10.25 -3.18 10.03
C ARG A 150 -11.27 -3.91 10.90
N GLU A 151 -12.41 -3.28 11.15
CA GLU A 151 -13.52 -3.92 11.87
C GLU A 151 -14.10 -5.09 11.06
N CYS A 152 -14.27 -4.94 9.74
CA CYS A 152 -14.68 -6.03 8.85
C CYS A 152 -13.68 -7.19 8.87
N GLU A 153 -12.38 -6.93 8.73
CA GLU A 153 -11.33 -7.96 8.78
C GLU A 153 -11.35 -8.72 10.13
N SER A 154 -11.55 -8.00 11.22
CA SER A 154 -11.69 -8.59 12.57
C SER A 154 -12.95 -9.47 12.67
N LYS A 155 -14.10 -8.97 12.20
CA LYS A 155 -15.37 -9.73 12.17
C LYS A 155 -15.28 -10.97 11.29
N GLU A 156 -14.68 -10.87 10.10
CA GLU A 156 -14.47 -12.00 9.19
C GLU A 156 -13.56 -13.06 9.83
N SER A 157 -12.48 -12.63 10.47
CA SER A 157 -11.58 -13.52 11.22
C SER A 157 -12.32 -14.23 12.35
N PHE A 158 -13.17 -13.51 13.08
CA PHE A 158 -13.99 -14.09 14.15
C PHE A 158 -15.05 -15.06 13.60
N ILE A 159 -15.68 -14.76 12.46
CA ILE A 159 -16.59 -15.68 11.76
C ILE A 159 -15.84 -16.97 11.36
N ARG A 160 -14.63 -16.86 10.79
CA ARG A 160 -13.82 -18.02 10.41
C ARG A 160 -13.44 -18.87 11.63
N LEU A 161 -13.02 -18.23 12.72
CA LEU A 161 -12.71 -18.92 13.97
C LEU A 161 -13.96 -19.63 14.53
N THR A 162 -15.08 -18.92 14.56
CA THR A 162 -16.36 -19.45 15.07
C THR A 162 -16.89 -20.60 14.20
N ASP A 163 -16.74 -20.53 12.88
CA ASP A 163 -17.09 -21.62 11.96
C ASP A 163 -16.15 -22.82 12.14
N ASN A 164 -14.84 -22.60 12.38
CA ASN A 164 -13.93 -23.68 12.75
C ASN A 164 -14.36 -24.37 14.06
N THR A 165 -14.69 -23.60 15.10
CA THR A 165 -15.24 -24.12 16.36
C THR A 165 -16.55 -24.84 16.14
N ARG A 166 -17.42 -24.37 15.23
CA ARG A 166 -18.65 -25.07 14.83
C ARG A 166 -18.36 -26.50 14.35
N TYR A 167 -17.31 -26.69 13.55
CA TYR A 167 -16.91 -28.00 13.05
C TYR A 167 -16.36 -28.93 14.13
N GLU A 168 -15.88 -28.44 15.27
CA GLU A 168 -15.46 -29.30 16.40
C GLU A 168 -16.65 -30.04 17.04
N TYR A 169 -17.86 -29.51 16.90
CA TYR A 169 -19.08 -30.15 17.40
C TYR A 169 -19.72 -31.13 16.39
N TYR A 170 -19.22 -31.20 15.16
CA TYR A 170 -19.66 -32.20 14.19
C TYR A 170 -19.12 -33.57 14.58
N ILE A 171 -19.72 -34.63 14.03
CA ILE A 171 -19.27 -36.00 14.28
C ILE A 171 -18.52 -36.48 13.06
N ASP A 172 -17.31 -36.95 13.29
CA ASP A 172 -16.49 -37.51 12.23
C ASP A 172 -17.08 -38.86 11.79
N SER A 173 -17.29 -38.97 10.47
CA SER A 173 -17.73 -40.21 9.82
C SER A 173 -16.78 -40.53 8.67
N LYS A 174 -16.76 -41.77 8.21
CA LYS A 174 -15.97 -42.19 7.03
C LYS A 174 -16.24 -41.35 5.77
N TYR A 175 -17.39 -40.67 5.70
CA TYR A 175 -17.80 -39.82 4.59
C TYR A 175 -17.62 -38.32 4.87
N GLY A 176 -16.84 -37.97 5.90
CA GLY A 176 -16.60 -36.60 6.35
C GLY A 176 -17.41 -36.21 7.58
N LYS A 177 -17.33 -34.94 7.96
CA LYS A 177 -18.04 -34.37 9.12
C LYS A 177 -19.54 -34.39 8.88
N GLN A 178 -20.26 -35.22 9.64
CA GLN A 178 -21.70 -35.23 9.64
C GLN A 178 -22.22 -34.37 10.78
N SER A 179 -23.30 -33.64 10.49
CA SER A 179 -24.03 -32.99 11.56
C SER A 179 -24.47 -34.05 12.59
N PRO A 180 -24.40 -33.77 13.90
CA PRO A 180 -24.87 -34.71 14.91
C PRO A 180 -26.38 -34.96 14.83
N LYS A 181 -27.14 -34.14 14.08
CA LYS A 181 -28.59 -34.28 13.91
C LYS A 181 -28.99 -35.64 13.28
N PRO A 182 -28.49 -36.03 12.09
CA PRO A 182 -28.73 -37.36 11.53
C PRO A 182 -28.40 -38.52 12.48
N LEU A 183 -27.28 -38.43 13.21
CA LEU A 183 -26.87 -39.46 14.14
C LEU A 183 -27.77 -39.53 15.37
N PHE A 184 -28.19 -38.37 15.90
CA PHE A 184 -29.17 -38.31 16.98
C PHE A 184 -30.47 -39.02 16.60
N ILE A 185 -30.98 -38.76 15.39
CA ILE A 185 -32.17 -39.43 14.87
C ILE A 185 -31.92 -40.93 14.68
N SER A 186 -30.77 -41.31 14.12
CA SER A 186 -30.43 -42.71 13.84
C SER A 186 -30.26 -43.54 15.11
N VAL A 187 -29.60 -42.99 16.14
CA VAL A 187 -29.42 -43.67 17.44
C VAL A 187 -30.78 -43.90 18.09
N TRP A 188 -31.72 -42.95 18.03
CA TRP A 188 -33.08 -43.17 18.53
C TRP A 188 -33.81 -44.29 17.80
N ILE A 189 -33.73 -44.32 16.47
CA ILE A 189 -34.35 -45.38 15.65
C ILE A 189 -33.74 -46.74 15.99
N LEU A 190 -32.41 -46.85 16.05
CA LEU A 190 -31.71 -48.10 16.38
C LEU A 190 -32.00 -48.56 17.81
N THR A 191 -32.03 -47.62 18.76
CA THR A 191 -32.38 -47.93 20.16
C THR A 191 -33.79 -48.50 20.24
N ALA A 192 -34.76 -47.88 19.57
CA ALA A 192 -36.13 -48.37 19.53
C ALA A 192 -36.23 -49.75 18.86
N LEU A 193 -35.55 -49.95 17.72
CA LEU A 193 -35.52 -51.25 17.04
C LEU A 193 -34.84 -52.35 17.87
N GLY A 194 -33.84 -52.00 18.68
CA GLY A 194 -33.15 -52.95 19.55
C GLY A 194 -33.90 -53.25 20.85
N SER A 195 -34.56 -52.24 21.44
CA SER A 195 -35.20 -52.42 22.74
C SER A 195 -36.63 -52.91 22.65
N VAL A 196 -37.42 -52.43 21.69
CA VAL A 196 -38.87 -52.73 21.61
C VAL A 196 -39.13 -54.23 21.39
N PRO A 197 -38.48 -54.92 20.43
CA PRO A 197 -38.71 -56.37 20.24
C PRO A 197 -38.25 -57.21 21.44
N ASN A 198 -37.14 -56.82 22.09
CA ASN A 198 -36.63 -57.50 23.27
C ASN A 198 -37.56 -57.34 24.47
N LEU A 199 -38.13 -56.14 24.67
CA LEU A 199 -39.14 -55.90 25.70
C LEU A 199 -40.45 -56.64 25.40
N ILE A 200 -40.90 -56.66 24.13
CA ILE A 200 -42.09 -57.44 23.73
C ILE A 200 -41.88 -58.94 24.00
N ARG A 201 -40.70 -59.49 23.67
CA ARG A 201 -40.37 -60.90 23.96
C ARG A 201 -40.29 -61.18 25.46
N ALA A 202 -39.66 -60.30 26.22
CA ALA A 202 -39.60 -60.44 27.68
C ALA A 202 -41.01 -60.51 28.30
N LEU A 203 -41.94 -59.67 27.83
CA LEU A 203 -43.33 -59.68 28.27
C LEU A 203 -44.12 -60.90 27.77
N GLY A 204 -43.75 -61.49 26.63
CA GLY A 204 -44.40 -62.68 26.08
C GLY A 204 -43.93 -64.01 26.70
N SER A 205 -42.73 -64.06 27.28
CA SER A 205 -42.07 -65.29 27.77
C SER A 205 -42.05 -65.40 29.30
N ILE A 206 -43.02 -64.80 30.00
CA ILE A 206 -43.02 -64.69 31.48
C ILE A 206 -42.95 -66.07 32.18
N GLU A 207 -43.46 -67.13 31.55
CA GLU A 207 -43.43 -68.50 32.10
C GLU A 207 -42.02 -69.15 32.07
N GLU A 208 -41.12 -68.69 31.20
CA GLU A 208 -39.74 -69.18 31.05
C GLU A 208 -38.75 -68.23 31.76
N GLY A 209 -38.89 -68.08 33.08
CA GLY A 209 -38.32 -66.96 33.87
C GLY A 209 -36.86 -66.56 33.59
N GLY A 210 -35.97 -67.50 33.23
CA GLY A 210 -34.58 -67.17 32.86
C GLY A 210 -34.44 -66.45 31.51
N VAL A 211 -35.24 -66.83 30.51
CA VAL A 211 -35.19 -66.28 29.15
C VAL A 211 -35.84 -64.90 29.10
N SER A 212 -36.96 -64.71 29.78
CA SER A 212 -37.63 -63.42 29.90
C SER A 212 -36.75 -62.37 30.61
N ALA A 213 -36.10 -62.76 31.72
CA ALA A 213 -35.19 -61.87 32.44
C ALA A 213 -34.01 -61.44 31.56
N PHE A 214 -33.44 -62.35 30.77
CA PHE A 214 -32.36 -62.02 29.84
C PHE A 214 -32.78 -60.96 28.81
N PHE A 215 -33.90 -61.16 28.11
CA PHE A 215 -34.37 -60.20 27.10
C PHE A 215 -34.76 -58.84 27.71
N ALA A 216 -35.31 -58.83 28.93
CA ALA A 216 -35.61 -57.59 29.65
C ALA A 216 -34.32 -56.82 29.97
N VAL A 217 -33.28 -57.50 30.45
CA VAL A 217 -31.98 -56.89 30.75
C VAL A 217 -31.34 -56.35 29.48
N VAL A 218 -31.31 -57.13 28.40
CA VAL A 218 -30.73 -56.70 27.11
C VAL A 218 -31.49 -55.50 26.52
N GLY A 219 -32.82 -55.54 26.51
CA GLY A 219 -33.65 -54.45 26.03
C GLY A 219 -33.52 -53.17 26.87
N GLY A 220 -33.47 -53.32 28.20
CA GLY A 220 -33.23 -52.22 29.13
C GLY A 220 -31.83 -51.61 28.99
N LEU A 221 -30.80 -52.44 28.82
CA LEU A 221 -29.42 -51.98 28.60
C LEU A 221 -29.31 -51.21 27.28
N ALA A 222 -29.94 -51.71 26.21
CA ALA A 222 -29.98 -51.03 24.92
C ALA A 222 -30.63 -49.63 25.03
N LEU A 223 -31.73 -49.51 25.77
CA LEU A 223 -32.37 -48.22 26.07
C LEU A 223 -31.45 -47.27 26.84
N LEU A 224 -30.82 -47.76 27.90
CA LEU A 224 -29.91 -46.93 28.72
C LEU A 224 -28.71 -46.46 27.90
N ILE A 225 -28.14 -47.32 27.05
CA ILE A 225 -27.05 -46.97 26.14
C ILE A 225 -27.52 -45.91 25.13
N GLY A 226 -28.66 -46.13 24.49
CA GLY A 226 -29.25 -45.19 23.53
C GLY A 226 -29.55 -43.82 24.13
N LEU A 227 -30.15 -43.80 25.32
CA LEU A 227 -30.40 -42.59 26.12
C LEU A 227 -29.09 -41.90 26.49
N GLY A 228 -28.10 -42.65 26.96
CA GLY A 228 -26.78 -42.14 27.31
C GLY A 228 -26.10 -41.45 26.12
N ILE A 229 -26.02 -42.12 24.97
CA ILE A 229 -25.42 -41.56 23.76
C ILE A 229 -26.19 -40.30 23.30
N ASN A 230 -27.53 -40.37 23.23
CA ASN A 230 -28.32 -39.24 22.74
C ASN A 230 -28.29 -38.03 23.67
N TYR A 231 -28.51 -38.21 24.97
CA TYR A 231 -28.62 -37.09 25.92
C TYR A 231 -27.28 -36.59 26.44
N LEU A 232 -26.29 -37.47 26.64
CA LEU A 232 -25.00 -37.06 27.20
C LEU A 232 -24.02 -36.61 26.11
N ILE A 233 -24.09 -37.19 24.90
CA ILE A 233 -23.11 -36.91 23.84
C ILE A 233 -23.71 -36.05 22.73
N LEU A 234 -24.81 -36.50 22.11
CA LEU A 234 -25.31 -35.88 20.87
C LEU A 234 -26.10 -34.58 21.10
N TYR A 235 -26.98 -34.56 22.10
CA TYR A 235 -27.84 -33.42 22.39
C TYR A 235 -27.07 -32.14 22.79
N PRO A 236 -26.06 -32.20 23.68
CA PRO A 236 -25.24 -31.02 24.00
C PRO A 236 -24.52 -30.45 22.78
N ARG A 237 -23.98 -31.32 21.90
CA ARG A 237 -23.34 -30.89 20.65
C ARG A 237 -24.32 -30.19 19.71
N ILE A 238 -25.53 -30.73 19.51
CA ILE A 238 -26.58 -30.08 18.71
C ILE A 238 -26.94 -28.71 19.28
N LYS A 239 -27.08 -28.61 20.61
CA LYS A 239 -27.39 -27.36 21.29
C LYS A 239 -26.28 -26.32 21.09
N MET A 240 -25.01 -26.72 21.18
CA MET A 240 -23.87 -25.84 20.93
C MET A 240 -23.80 -25.39 19.47
N ILE A 241 -23.98 -26.29 18.50
CA ILE A 241 -24.02 -25.92 17.07
C ILE A 241 -25.12 -24.88 16.81
N LYS A 242 -26.32 -25.06 17.38
CA LYS A 242 -27.41 -24.10 17.21
C LYS A 242 -27.07 -22.72 17.78
N LYS A 243 -26.34 -22.67 18.89
CA LYS A 243 -25.85 -21.41 19.47
C LYS A 243 -24.82 -20.75 18.56
N ILE A 244 -23.83 -21.52 18.11
CA ILE A 244 -22.78 -21.05 17.19
C ILE A 244 -23.38 -20.57 15.86
N ASP A 245 -24.36 -21.29 15.31
CA ASP A 245 -25.08 -20.88 14.09
C ASP A 245 -25.75 -19.51 14.28
N ALA A 246 -26.38 -19.28 15.44
CA ALA A 246 -27.00 -17.99 15.76
C ALA A 246 -25.96 -16.87 15.87
N ASP A 247 -24.83 -17.14 16.52
CA ASP A 247 -23.72 -16.18 16.66
C ASP A 247 -23.13 -15.83 15.27
N ILE A 248 -22.90 -16.83 14.41
CA ILE A 248 -22.44 -16.62 13.02
C ILE A 248 -23.43 -15.78 12.22
N ILE A 249 -24.74 -16.03 12.34
CA ILE A 249 -25.76 -15.25 11.65
C ILE A 249 -25.74 -13.80 12.11
N ASN A 250 -25.67 -13.55 13.42
CA ASN A 250 -25.60 -12.20 13.97
C ASN A 250 -24.34 -11.45 13.47
N LEU A 251 -23.18 -12.11 13.51
CA LEU A 251 -21.93 -11.52 13.00
C LEU A 251 -21.98 -11.20 11.50
N LYS A 252 -22.63 -12.06 10.69
CA LYS A 252 -22.81 -11.83 9.27
C LYS A 252 -23.72 -10.63 9.00
N ASN A 253 -24.81 -10.49 9.75
CA ASN A 253 -25.69 -9.33 9.67
C ASN A 253 -24.95 -8.04 10.05
N ASP A 254 -24.14 -8.08 11.12
CA ASP A 254 -23.32 -6.95 11.55
C ASP A 254 -22.24 -6.59 10.51
N LEU A 255 -21.61 -7.59 9.89
CA LEU A 255 -20.65 -7.40 8.80
C LEU A 255 -21.31 -6.76 7.59
N GLU A 256 -22.49 -7.22 7.20
CA GLU A 256 -23.24 -6.66 6.07
C GLU A 256 -23.65 -5.20 6.34
N ALA A 257 -24.07 -4.88 7.56
CA ALA A 257 -24.37 -3.51 7.98
C ALA A 257 -23.12 -2.61 7.93
N THR A 258 -21.97 -3.09 8.41
CA THR A 258 -20.69 -2.35 8.33
C THR A 258 -20.27 -2.14 6.86
N LEU A 259 -20.36 -3.16 6.01
CA LEU A 259 -20.03 -3.06 4.58
C LEU A 259 -20.95 -2.09 3.84
N LYS A 260 -22.24 -2.05 4.18
CA LYS A 260 -23.18 -1.06 3.64
C LYS A 260 -22.75 0.36 4.01
N LYS A 261 -22.39 0.60 5.26
CA LYS A 261 -21.89 1.90 5.73
C LYS A 261 -20.60 2.32 5.03
N ILE A 262 -19.69 1.37 4.77
CA ILE A 262 -18.47 1.63 3.97
C ILE A 262 -18.85 2.14 2.58
N ARG A 263 -19.75 1.46 1.86
CA ARG A 263 -20.19 1.88 0.51
C ARG A 263 -20.85 3.27 0.50
N GLU A 264 -21.64 3.59 1.53
CA GLU A 264 -22.25 4.91 1.69
C GLU A 264 -21.18 6.00 1.86
N LEU A 265 -20.17 5.76 2.70
CA LEU A 265 -19.04 6.67 2.92
C LEU A 265 -18.12 6.78 1.70
N GLU A 266 -17.89 5.69 0.97
CA GLU A 266 -17.11 5.70 -0.28
C GLU A 266 -17.80 6.59 -1.33
N THR A 267 -19.11 6.42 -1.49
CA THR A 267 -19.92 7.26 -2.41
C THR A 267 -19.88 8.73 -1.99
N GLU A 268 -19.99 9.02 -0.69
CA GLU A 268 -19.87 10.39 -0.16
C GLU A 268 -18.47 10.98 -0.39
N SER A 269 -17.41 10.21 -0.16
CA SER A 269 -16.02 10.62 -0.36
C SER A 269 -15.70 10.89 -1.82
N GLU A 270 -16.22 10.06 -2.74
CA GLU A 270 -16.09 10.25 -4.19
C GLU A 270 -16.79 11.52 -4.65
N LYS A 271 -18.05 11.72 -4.21
CA LYS A 271 -18.80 12.94 -4.50
C LYS A 271 -18.07 14.19 -3.99
N LEU A 272 -17.57 14.16 -2.75
CA LEU A 272 -16.77 15.24 -2.19
C LEU A 272 -15.50 15.48 -3.02
N SER A 273 -14.85 14.42 -3.49
CA SER A 273 -13.66 14.52 -4.34
C SER A 273 -13.93 15.28 -5.63
N ASP A 274 -15.04 14.97 -6.29
CA ASP A 274 -15.43 15.62 -7.54
C ASP A 274 -15.85 17.07 -7.32
N ASP A 275 -16.63 17.34 -6.28
CA ASP A 275 -17.02 18.69 -5.88
C ASP A 275 -15.79 19.55 -5.55
N ILE A 276 -14.82 19.02 -4.81
CA ILE A 276 -13.54 19.67 -4.50
C ILE A 276 -12.74 19.93 -5.77
N ARG A 277 -12.58 18.94 -6.65
CA ARG A 277 -11.81 19.08 -7.91
C ARG A 277 -12.39 20.19 -8.77
N LYS A 278 -13.71 20.21 -8.92
CA LYS A 278 -14.43 21.25 -9.68
C LYS A 278 -14.24 22.63 -9.04
N ALA A 279 -14.43 22.74 -7.73
CA ALA A 279 -14.27 24.00 -7.01
C ALA A 279 -12.84 24.54 -7.11
N ILE A 280 -11.81 23.69 -7.03
CA ILE A 280 -10.40 24.10 -7.21
C ILE A 280 -10.17 24.62 -8.63
N GLN A 281 -10.69 23.95 -9.66
CA GLN A 281 -10.54 24.40 -11.05
C GLN A 281 -11.22 25.75 -11.28
N ASP A 282 -12.44 25.92 -10.76
CA ASP A 282 -13.17 27.18 -10.83
C ASP A 282 -12.41 28.30 -10.09
N LEU A 283 -11.86 28.00 -8.90
CA LEU A 283 -11.07 28.94 -8.10
C LEU A 283 -9.77 29.35 -8.79
N ILE A 284 -9.01 28.41 -9.36
CA ILE A 284 -7.76 28.70 -10.11
C ILE A 284 -8.07 29.58 -11.32
N ARG A 285 -9.19 29.34 -12.01
CA ARG A 285 -9.61 30.18 -13.14
C ARG A 285 -9.90 31.62 -12.69
N ILE A 286 -10.63 31.79 -11.59
CA ILE A 286 -10.93 33.11 -11.02
C ILE A 286 -9.63 33.80 -10.55
N ASP A 287 -8.76 33.08 -9.84
CA ASP A 287 -7.48 33.58 -9.33
C ASP A 287 -6.59 34.11 -10.47
N ARG A 288 -6.46 33.36 -11.57
CA ARG A 288 -5.71 33.81 -12.75
C ARG A 288 -6.31 35.05 -13.38
N GLN A 289 -7.64 35.17 -13.40
CA GLN A 289 -8.29 36.36 -13.96
C GLN A 289 -8.00 37.60 -13.10
N ILE A 290 -8.12 37.49 -11.77
CA ILE A 290 -7.82 38.57 -10.82
C ILE A 290 -6.33 38.99 -10.94
N VAL A 291 -5.41 38.03 -11.00
CA VAL A 291 -3.96 38.32 -11.16
C VAL A 291 -3.66 38.93 -12.54
N THR A 292 -4.31 38.47 -13.60
CA THR A 292 -4.07 39.01 -14.94
C THR A 292 -4.62 40.44 -15.08
N ASP A 293 -5.81 40.68 -14.53
CA ASP A 293 -6.47 41.99 -14.60
C ASP A 293 -5.71 43.03 -13.76
N SER A 294 -5.08 42.62 -12.65
CA SER A 294 -4.17 43.48 -11.88
C SER A 294 -2.82 43.74 -12.58
N VAL A 295 -2.30 42.81 -13.39
CA VAL A 295 -1.03 43.00 -14.13
C VAL A 295 -1.20 43.80 -15.43
N LYS A 296 -2.34 43.67 -16.12
CA LYS A 296 -2.60 44.38 -17.40
C LYS A 296 -2.62 45.90 -17.27
N GLU A 297 -2.75 46.42 -16.06
CA GLU A 297 -2.71 47.86 -15.83
C GLU A 297 -1.28 48.45 -15.90
N GLN A 298 -0.21 47.63 -16.06
CA GLN A 298 1.17 48.12 -15.88
C GLN A 298 2.27 47.77 -16.91
N VAL A 299 2.03 47.05 -18.04
CA VAL A 299 3.17 46.69 -18.94
C VAL A 299 2.91 46.94 -20.44
N PRO A 300 3.76 47.74 -21.14
CA PRO A 300 3.75 47.89 -22.60
C PRO A 300 4.39 46.69 -23.32
N GLU A 301 3.77 46.23 -24.41
CA GLU A 301 4.19 45.12 -25.28
C GLU A 301 5.56 45.32 -25.96
N PHE A 302 6.42 44.29 -25.93
CA PHE A 302 7.59 44.17 -26.82
C PHE A 302 7.72 42.76 -27.40
N GLY A 303 7.68 42.64 -28.73
CA GLY A 303 8.09 41.46 -29.49
C GLY A 303 9.15 41.80 -30.54
N LYS A 304 10.12 40.90 -30.80
CA LYS A 304 10.90 40.84 -32.06
C LYS A 304 11.80 39.60 -32.18
N ILE A 305 11.72 38.95 -33.34
CA ILE A 305 12.56 37.83 -33.81
C ILE A 305 13.99 38.35 -34.09
N LYS A 306 15.02 37.71 -33.52
CA LYS A 306 16.44 38.13 -33.63
C LYS A 306 17.07 37.76 -34.99
N LYS A 307 17.79 38.71 -35.60
CA LYS A 307 18.65 38.51 -36.80
C LYS A 307 20.06 38.06 -36.36
N HIS A 308 20.65 37.07 -37.03
CA HIS A 308 22.03 36.62 -36.75
C HIS A 308 23.07 37.61 -37.34
N GLN A 309 24.07 37.98 -36.53
CA GLN A 309 25.14 38.93 -36.87
C GLN A 309 26.51 38.25 -36.92
N CYS A 310 27.40 38.73 -37.80
CA CYS A 310 28.75 38.21 -37.98
C CYS A 310 29.63 38.51 -36.75
N PRO A 311 30.26 37.50 -36.11
CA PRO A 311 31.16 37.69 -34.98
C PRO A 311 32.34 38.63 -35.27
N SER A 312 32.89 38.56 -36.48
CA SER A 312 34.09 39.32 -36.84
C SER A 312 33.83 40.81 -37.09
N CYS A 313 32.62 41.19 -37.52
CA CYS A 313 32.36 42.57 -37.97
C CYS A 313 30.95 43.11 -37.70
N GLY A 314 30.07 42.35 -37.03
CA GLY A 314 28.68 42.72 -36.75
C GLY A 314 27.71 42.73 -37.95
N GLY A 315 28.21 42.50 -39.17
CA GLY A 315 27.40 42.53 -40.40
C GLY A 315 26.36 41.40 -40.46
N SER A 316 25.25 41.60 -41.19
CA SER A 316 24.24 40.55 -41.36
C SER A 316 24.82 39.35 -42.10
N LEU A 317 24.62 38.16 -41.56
CA LEU A 317 24.99 36.92 -42.24
C LEU A 317 23.91 36.53 -43.24
N ARG A 318 24.31 36.16 -44.46
CA ARG A 318 23.45 35.52 -45.46
C ARG A 318 23.77 34.04 -45.53
N ILE A 319 22.73 33.23 -45.66
CA ILE A 319 22.84 31.79 -45.86
C ILE A 319 23.23 31.55 -47.33
N ASP A 320 24.32 30.82 -47.56
CA ASP A 320 24.66 30.21 -48.85
C ASP A 320 24.15 28.76 -48.83
N SER A 321 22.97 28.55 -49.42
CA SER A 321 22.23 27.29 -49.38
C SER A 321 22.97 26.15 -50.08
N ASP A 322 23.78 26.45 -51.09
CA ASP A 322 24.45 25.44 -51.93
C ASP A 322 25.65 24.83 -51.22
N LYS A 323 26.31 25.60 -50.36
CA LYS A 323 27.48 25.17 -49.59
C LYS A 323 27.15 24.85 -48.14
N GLN A 324 25.92 25.10 -47.70
CA GLN A 324 25.52 25.06 -46.28
C GLN A 324 26.48 25.87 -45.39
N MET A 325 26.73 27.12 -45.75
CA MET A 325 27.58 28.02 -44.96
C MET A 325 26.91 29.39 -44.77
N TYR A 326 27.20 30.06 -43.66
CA TYR A 326 26.87 31.47 -43.49
C TYR A 326 28.00 32.32 -44.07
N HIS A 327 27.67 33.22 -44.98
CA HIS A 327 28.60 34.19 -45.55
C HIS A 327 28.26 35.59 -45.02
N CYS A 328 29.25 36.29 -44.47
CA CYS A 328 29.10 37.69 -44.11
C CYS A 328 29.29 38.58 -45.34
N THR A 329 28.24 39.32 -45.72
CA THR A 329 28.29 40.24 -46.86
C THR A 329 29.22 41.44 -46.67
N PHE A 330 29.72 41.67 -45.44
CA PHE A 330 30.50 42.85 -45.11
C PHE A 330 32.00 42.56 -45.08
N CYS A 331 32.45 41.55 -44.34
CA CYS A 331 33.87 41.20 -44.22
C CYS A 331 34.29 39.99 -45.08
N GLY A 332 33.34 39.30 -45.73
CA GLY A 332 33.63 38.13 -46.56
C GLY A 332 33.94 36.85 -45.77
N SER A 333 33.97 36.90 -44.43
CA SER A 333 34.15 35.70 -43.61
C SER A 333 33.01 34.72 -43.84
N THR A 334 33.37 33.43 -43.92
CA THR A 334 32.43 32.32 -44.00
C THR A 334 32.49 31.53 -42.71
N TYR A 335 31.33 31.03 -42.29
CA TYR A 335 31.18 30.20 -41.11
C TYR A 335 30.37 28.99 -41.52
N ASP A 336 30.77 27.81 -41.05
CA ASP A 336 30.01 26.60 -41.27
C ASP A 336 28.62 26.72 -40.62
N TYR A 337 27.61 26.04 -41.17
CA TYR A 337 26.28 26.00 -40.55
C TYR A 337 26.34 25.48 -39.11
N GLU A 338 27.27 24.56 -38.84
CA GLU A 338 27.52 24.00 -37.51
C GLU A 338 27.96 25.07 -36.50
N TYR A 339 28.70 26.09 -36.93
CA TYR A 339 29.20 27.16 -36.08
C TYR A 339 28.07 27.98 -35.43
N PHE A 340 26.98 28.24 -36.17
CA PHE A 340 25.80 28.95 -35.63
C PHE A 340 24.74 28.02 -35.05
N ARG A 341 24.92 26.70 -35.21
CA ARG A 341 24.11 25.71 -34.49
C ARG A 341 24.57 25.51 -33.06
N GLU A 342 25.78 25.90 -32.67
CA GLU A 342 26.33 25.66 -31.32
C GLU A 342 25.40 26.14 -30.20
N GLY A 343 24.79 27.32 -30.32
CA GLY A 343 23.78 27.80 -29.35
C GLY A 343 22.47 26.99 -29.33
N ARG A 344 22.18 26.21 -30.37
CA ARG A 344 20.99 25.35 -30.49
C ARG A 344 21.27 23.87 -30.24
N ILE A 345 22.52 23.42 -30.14
CA ILE A 345 22.78 21.98 -29.86
C ILE A 345 22.35 21.66 -28.43
N HIS A 346 22.58 22.56 -27.48
CA HIS A 346 22.01 22.46 -26.12
C HIS A 346 20.48 22.39 -26.16
N GLU A 347 19.82 23.29 -26.89
CA GLU A 347 18.36 23.28 -27.05
C GLU A 347 17.85 21.99 -27.71
N ALA A 348 18.58 21.44 -28.70
CA ALA A 348 18.25 20.19 -29.36
C ALA A 348 18.42 19.00 -28.40
N GLY A 349 19.51 18.93 -27.65
CA GLY A 349 19.75 17.91 -26.61
C GLY A 349 18.67 17.93 -25.53
N GLU A 350 18.30 19.13 -25.04
CA GLU A 350 17.20 19.31 -24.09
C GLU A 350 15.84 18.91 -24.70
N THR A 351 15.63 19.20 -25.99
CA THR A 351 14.41 18.78 -26.72
C THR A 351 14.33 17.27 -26.84
N TYR A 352 15.44 16.58 -27.16
CA TYR A 352 15.48 15.12 -27.21
C TYR A 352 15.27 14.51 -25.83
N LEU A 353 15.92 15.08 -24.80
CA LEU A 353 15.81 14.61 -23.42
C LEU A 353 14.37 14.73 -22.90
N SER A 354 13.73 15.88 -23.09
CA SER A 354 12.33 16.12 -22.69
C SER A 354 11.31 15.26 -23.42
N ARG A 355 11.67 14.70 -24.59
CA ARG A 355 10.85 13.73 -25.33
C ARG A 355 11.11 12.29 -24.95
N GLY A 356 12.11 12.02 -24.09
CA GLY A 356 12.56 10.66 -23.78
C GLY A 356 13.33 9.98 -24.91
N GLU A 357 13.90 10.74 -25.85
CA GLU A 357 14.71 10.24 -26.96
C GLU A 357 16.18 10.05 -26.52
N PHE A 358 16.42 9.23 -25.49
CA PHE A 358 17.69 9.18 -24.75
C PHE A 358 18.93 8.82 -25.60
N MET A 359 18.77 7.98 -26.63
CA MET A 359 19.87 7.67 -27.56
C MET A 359 20.27 8.89 -28.39
N ALA A 360 19.29 9.63 -28.94
CA ALA A 360 19.54 10.85 -29.69
C ALA A 360 20.14 11.95 -28.79
N THR A 361 19.67 12.03 -27.53
CA THR A 361 20.26 12.90 -26.51
C THR A 361 21.73 12.56 -26.26
N THR A 362 22.05 11.27 -26.11
CA THR A 362 23.41 10.78 -25.87
C THR A 362 24.33 11.15 -27.03
N GLU A 363 23.94 10.81 -28.27
CA GLU A 363 24.71 11.16 -29.47
C GLU A 363 24.92 12.67 -29.60
N THR A 364 23.88 13.47 -29.30
CA THR A 364 23.93 14.94 -29.37
C THR A 364 24.92 15.51 -28.36
N TYR A 365 24.85 15.10 -27.10
CA TYR A 365 25.76 15.62 -26.07
C TYR A 365 27.19 15.07 -26.21
N GLU A 366 27.38 13.81 -26.63
CA GLU A 366 28.71 13.29 -26.97
C GLU A 366 29.37 14.09 -28.10
N PHE A 367 28.59 14.51 -29.11
CA PHE A 367 29.09 15.39 -30.16
C PHE A 367 29.56 16.73 -29.61
N MET A 368 28.86 17.32 -28.63
CA MET A 368 29.30 18.55 -27.96
C MET A 368 30.60 18.35 -27.19
N LEU A 369 30.71 17.23 -26.46
CA LEU A 369 31.89 16.91 -25.67
C LEU A 369 33.14 16.61 -26.49
N LYS A 370 33.00 16.26 -27.78
CA LYS A 370 34.16 16.17 -28.69
C LYS A 370 34.85 17.52 -28.90
N LYS A 371 34.10 18.63 -28.79
CA LYS A 371 34.62 19.99 -28.93
C LYS A 371 35.06 20.57 -27.59
N ASP A 372 34.19 20.51 -26.60
CA ASP A 372 34.46 20.92 -25.22
C ASP A 372 34.16 19.77 -24.26
N PRO A 373 35.18 18.96 -23.89
CA PRO A 373 35.01 17.84 -22.98
C PRO A 373 34.49 18.23 -21.60
N HIS A 374 34.57 19.51 -21.23
CA HIS A 374 34.20 20.04 -19.92
C HIS A 374 32.89 20.81 -19.93
N ASP A 375 32.10 20.75 -21.01
CA ASP A 375 30.78 21.41 -21.08
C ASP A 375 29.83 20.83 -20.02
N PHE A 376 29.59 21.59 -18.95
CA PHE A 376 28.77 21.19 -17.81
C PHE A 376 27.34 20.77 -18.22
N LEU A 377 26.71 21.51 -19.14
CA LEU A 377 25.32 21.25 -19.54
C LEU A 377 25.23 19.94 -20.33
N ALA A 378 26.20 19.69 -21.20
CA ALA A 378 26.26 18.44 -21.96
C ALA A 378 26.53 17.23 -21.05
N LEU A 379 27.47 17.36 -20.09
CA LEU A 379 27.74 16.32 -19.09
C LEU A 379 26.52 16.03 -18.20
N ARG A 380 25.80 17.07 -17.76
CA ARG A 380 24.54 16.94 -17.00
C ARG A 380 23.44 16.25 -17.82
N GLY A 381 23.31 16.61 -19.09
CA GLY A 381 22.38 15.98 -20.01
C GLY A 381 22.68 14.49 -20.24
N LEU A 382 23.95 14.11 -20.36
CA LEU A 382 24.37 12.71 -20.44
C LEU A 382 24.06 11.91 -19.18
N MET A 383 24.22 12.49 -17.99
CA MET A 383 23.85 11.82 -16.75
C MET A 383 22.35 11.47 -16.75
N LEU A 384 21.49 12.44 -17.08
CA LEU A 384 20.04 12.22 -17.15
C LEU A 384 19.68 11.17 -18.20
N ALA A 385 20.28 11.22 -19.38
CA ALA A 385 20.08 10.22 -20.43
C ALA A 385 20.54 8.82 -19.99
N ALA A 386 21.66 8.71 -19.27
CA ALA A 386 22.18 7.43 -18.78
C ALA A 386 21.22 6.71 -17.84
N ALA A 387 20.38 7.45 -17.11
CA ALA A 387 19.35 6.91 -16.21
C ALA A 387 17.93 7.00 -16.78
N HIS A 388 17.78 7.33 -18.08
CA HIS A 388 16.49 7.51 -18.75
C HIS A 388 15.55 8.51 -18.04
N LEU A 389 16.09 9.61 -17.53
CA LEU A 389 15.34 10.67 -16.86
C LEU A 389 15.15 11.87 -17.79
N THR A 390 13.93 12.39 -17.92
CA THR A 390 13.70 13.57 -18.79
C THR A 390 14.06 14.88 -18.08
N ASP A 391 13.97 14.88 -16.75
CA ASP A 391 14.29 16.03 -15.92
C ASP A 391 14.85 15.64 -14.53
N MET A 392 15.34 16.64 -13.80
CA MET A 392 15.94 16.42 -12.47
C MET A 392 14.89 16.15 -11.38
N SER A 393 13.64 16.58 -11.56
CA SER A 393 12.54 16.31 -10.63
C SER A 393 12.12 14.83 -10.62
N GLU A 394 12.29 14.11 -11.74
CA GLU A 394 12.02 12.67 -11.81
C GLU A 394 12.91 11.83 -10.87
N LEU A 395 14.00 12.39 -10.36
CA LEU A 395 14.78 11.75 -9.30
C LEU A 395 13.93 11.47 -8.05
N ASP A 396 13.00 12.36 -7.70
CA ASP A 396 12.12 12.23 -6.53
C ASP A 396 10.93 11.27 -6.79
N HIS A 397 10.74 10.82 -8.03
CA HIS A 397 9.67 9.88 -8.37
C HIS A 397 10.09 8.45 -8.05
N VAL A 398 9.19 7.73 -7.37
CA VAL A 398 9.30 6.30 -7.09
C VAL A 398 8.88 5.56 -8.36
N ASN A 399 9.81 5.44 -9.31
CA ASN A 399 9.58 4.64 -10.51
C ASN A 399 9.69 3.16 -10.18
N LYS A 400 8.82 2.36 -10.82
CA LYS A 400 8.80 0.91 -10.68
C LYS A 400 10.01 0.22 -11.30
N GLU A 401 10.78 0.92 -12.12
CA GLU A 401 11.99 0.41 -12.76
C GLU A 401 13.02 1.54 -12.72
N PHE A 402 14.20 1.27 -12.18
CA PHE A 402 15.32 2.21 -12.19
C PHE A 402 16.61 1.48 -12.54
N ASP A 403 17.24 1.94 -13.61
CA ASP A 403 18.54 1.46 -14.06
C ASP A 403 19.33 2.60 -14.69
N TYR A 404 20.64 2.46 -14.74
CA TYR A 404 21.50 3.45 -15.38
C TYR A 404 22.76 2.85 -15.99
N ASP A 405 23.25 3.47 -17.07
CA ASP A 405 24.52 3.08 -17.67
C ASP A 405 25.72 3.59 -16.86
N SER A 406 26.29 2.71 -16.04
CA SER A 406 27.48 2.98 -15.23
C SER A 406 28.71 3.43 -16.03
N LYS A 407 28.82 3.06 -17.32
CA LYS A 407 29.94 3.48 -18.17
C LYS A 407 29.82 4.94 -18.56
N ILE A 408 28.63 5.38 -18.97
CA ILE A 408 28.35 6.79 -19.28
C ILE A 408 28.57 7.65 -18.04
N VAL A 409 28.09 7.21 -16.87
CA VAL A 409 28.30 7.92 -15.60
C VAL A 409 29.79 8.08 -15.28
N SER A 410 30.58 7.02 -15.43
CA SER A 410 32.03 7.05 -15.17
C SER A 410 32.74 8.00 -16.15
N GLN A 411 32.39 7.94 -17.43
CA GLN A 411 32.91 8.82 -18.47
C GLN A 411 32.59 10.30 -18.18
N VAL A 412 31.38 10.60 -17.72
CA VAL A 412 31.00 11.97 -17.33
C VAL A 412 31.87 12.47 -16.17
N ILE A 413 32.09 11.67 -15.14
CA ILE A 413 32.94 12.05 -13.99
C ILE A 413 34.39 12.26 -14.41
N GLU A 414 34.91 11.41 -15.31
CA GLU A 414 36.28 11.53 -15.80
C GLU A 414 36.50 12.82 -16.60
N ASN A 415 35.54 13.13 -17.48
CA ASN A 415 35.54 14.30 -18.37
C ASN A 415 35.15 15.60 -17.67
N ALA A 416 34.53 15.56 -16.50
CA ALA A 416 34.18 16.77 -15.76
C ALA A 416 35.42 17.61 -15.40
N SER A 417 35.25 18.94 -15.38
CA SER A 417 36.26 19.87 -14.87
C SER A 417 36.59 19.55 -13.40
N LYS A 418 37.74 20.00 -12.89
CA LYS A 418 38.09 19.73 -11.49
C LYS A 418 37.07 20.31 -10.51
N GLU A 419 36.49 21.45 -10.88
CA GLU A 419 35.47 22.17 -10.14
C GLU A 419 34.12 21.44 -10.15
N ASP A 420 33.75 20.80 -11.26
CA ASP A 420 32.44 20.14 -11.41
C ASP A 420 32.46 18.65 -11.02
N LYS A 421 33.64 18.03 -10.87
CA LYS A 421 33.79 16.61 -10.51
C LYS A 421 33.03 16.23 -9.23
N GLU A 422 33.01 17.11 -8.24
CA GLU A 422 32.27 16.88 -6.99
C GLU A 422 30.77 16.77 -7.24
N TYR A 423 30.19 17.65 -8.06
CA TYR A 423 28.77 17.61 -8.43
C TYR A 423 28.41 16.29 -9.12
N PHE A 424 29.18 15.86 -10.12
CA PHE A 424 28.89 14.62 -10.84
C PHE A 424 29.12 13.36 -10.00
N THR A 425 30.05 13.40 -9.05
CA THR A 425 30.26 12.31 -8.08
C THR A 425 29.07 12.20 -7.11
N GLU A 426 28.54 13.32 -6.61
CA GLU A 426 27.31 13.33 -5.82
C GLU A 426 26.11 12.82 -6.63
N PHE A 427 26.00 13.21 -7.90
CA PHE A 427 24.93 12.76 -8.78
C PHE A 427 24.99 11.24 -9.02
N ALA A 428 26.17 10.69 -9.29
CA ALA A 428 26.37 9.25 -9.41
C ALA A 428 26.03 8.50 -8.11
N LYS A 429 26.31 9.10 -6.95
CA LYS A 429 25.89 8.55 -5.65
C LYS A 429 24.37 8.49 -5.51
N VAL A 430 23.63 9.48 -6.02
CA VAL A 430 22.16 9.43 -6.09
C VAL A 430 21.70 8.20 -6.88
N TYR A 431 22.27 7.97 -8.06
CA TYR A 431 21.93 6.81 -8.89
C TYR A 431 22.25 5.48 -8.21
N ALA A 432 23.42 5.35 -7.59
CA ALA A 432 23.80 4.13 -6.88
C ALA A 432 22.84 3.81 -5.71
N GLU A 433 22.44 4.81 -4.93
CA GLU A 433 21.51 4.62 -3.82
C GLU A 433 20.08 4.35 -4.30
N LYS A 434 19.62 5.01 -5.37
CA LYS A 434 18.31 4.73 -5.98
C LYS A 434 18.25 3.32 -6.58
N LYS A 435 19.33 2.86 -7.21
CA LYS A 435 19.45 1.48 -7.72
C LYS A 435 19.40 0.45 -6.60
N ARG A 436 20.13 0.66 -5.50
CA ARG A 436 20.06 -0.22 -4.32
C ARG A 436 18.65 -0.34 -3.74
N MET A 437 17.92 0.77 -3.66
CA MET A 437 16.51 0.75 -3.22
C MET A 437 15.64 -0.09 -4.15
N PHE A 438 15.85 0.04 -5.46
CA PHE A 438 15.15 -0.74 -6.47
C PHE A 438 15.47 -2.24 -6.33
N ASP A 439 16.76 -2.61 -6.22
CA ASP A 439 17.19 -4.00 -6.06
C ASP A 439 16.59 -4.64 -4.79
N CYS A 440 16.51 -3.89 -3.68
CA CYS A 440 15.83 -4.36 -2.46
C CYS A 440 14.34 -4.63 -2.70
N SER A 441 13.67 -3.77 -3.47
CA SER A 441 12.25 -3.94 -3.79
C SER A 441 12.01 -5.16 -4.67
N GLU A 442 12.87 -5.38 -5.68
CA GLU A 442 12.82 -6.56 -6.55
C GLU A 442 13.07 -7.85 -5.73
N GLU A 443 14.06 -7.85 -4.83
CA GLU A 443 14.32 -8.99 -3.97
C GLU A 443 13.12 -9.31 -3.05
N ILE A 444 12.47 -8.29 -2.47
CA ILE A 444 11.23 -8.48 -1.70
C ILE A 444 10.14 -9.13 -2.54
N GLU A 445 9.94 -8.70 -3.79
CA GLU A 445 8.94 -9.27 -4.69
C GLU A 445 9.23 -10.75 -4.99
N THR A 446 10.48 -11.09 -5.28
CA THR A 446 10.88 -12.50 -5.51
C THR A 446 10.67 -13.39 -4.28
N LEU A 447 10.96 -12.88 -3.08
CA LEU A 447 10.73 -13.58 -1.81
C LEU A 447 9.24 -13.76 -1.52
N LEU A 448 8.39 -12.78 -1.85
CA LEU A 448 6.94 -12.90 -1.74
C LEU A 448 6.38 -13.97 -2.69
N GLU A 449 6.90 -14.07 -3.91
CA GLU A 449 6.53 -15.14 -4.83
C GLU A 449 6.94 -16.53 -4.31
N GLU A 450 8.15 -16.65 -3.75
CA GLU A 450 8.64 -17.88 -3.14
C GLU A 450 7.79 -18.29 -1.94
N LYS A 451 7.49 -17.35 -1.05
CA LYS A 451 6.56 -17.54 0.07
C LYS A 451 5.20 -18.05 -0.41
N ASN A 452 4.62 -17.42 -1.44
CA ASN A 452 3.33 -17.84 -1.99
C ASN A 452 3.36 -19.27 -2.56
N LYS A 453 4.50 -19.69 -3.16
CA LYS A 453 4.69 -21.08 -3.62
C LYS A 453 4.73 -22.05 -2.44
N ILE A 454 5.45 -21.71 -1.36
CA ILE A 454 5.51 -22.53 -0.14
C ILE A 454 4.15 -22.60 0.56
N ASP A 455 3.44 -21.48 0.70
CA ASP A 455 2.10 -21.42 1.28
C ASP A 455 1.08 -22.24 0.47
N SER A 456 1.21 -22.23 -0.86
CA SER A 456 0.43 -23.11 -1.75
C SER A 456 0.76 -24.58 -1.50
N ALA A 457 2.03 -24.94 -1.34
CA ALA A 457 2.47 -26.30 -1.01
C ALA A 457 1.98 -26.75 0.37
N ILE A 458 2.06 -25.90 1.39
CA ILE A 458 1.50 -26.13 2.73
C ILE A 458 -0.02 -26.32 2.61
N THR A 459 -0.71 -25.49 1.84
CA THR A 459 -2.17 -25.61 1.62
C THR A 459 -2.51 -26.91 0.90
N GLN A 460 -1.72 -27.34 -0.08
CA GLN A 460 -1.90 -28.60 -0.78
C GLN A 460 -1.62 -29.81 0.12
N ASN A 461 -0.55 -29.77 0.91
CA ASN A 461 -0.23 -30.77 1.94
C ASN A 461 -1.31 -30.83 3.00
N ASN A 462 -1.84 -29.67 3.42
CA ASN A 462 -2.97 -29.59 4.33
C ASN A 462 -4.23 -30.11 3.67
N LYS A 463 -4.51 -29.91 2.39
CA LYS A 463 -5.67 -30.51 1.71
C LYS A 463 -5.53 -32.03 1.56
N ALA A 464 -4.36 -32.52 1.16
CA ALA A 464 -4.03 -33.94 1.08
C ALA A 464 -4.05 -34.60 2.47
N GLY A 465 -3.58 -33.85 3.48
CA GLY A 465 -3.59 -34.20 4.88
C GLY A 465 -4.98 -34.10 5.48
N LEU A 466 -5.82 -33.12 5.17
CA LEU A 466 -7.15 -32.92 5.77
C LEU A 466 -8.14 -34.04 5.40
N GLY A 467 -7.84 -34.84 4.37
CA GLY A 467 -8.50 -36.12 4.12
C GLY A 467 -8.14 -37.21 5.15
N ASP A 468 -6.92 -37.18 5.70
CA ASP A 468 -6.35 -38.19 6.62
C ASP A 468 -6.19 -37.68 8.09
N VAL A 469 -6.05 -36.38 8.33
CA VAL A 469 -5.58 -35.73 9.58
C VAL A 469 -6.74 -35.30 10.48
N ARG A 470 -7.94 -35.05 9.94
CA ARG A 470 -9.11 -34.68 10.76
C ARG A 470 -9.61 -35.80 11.65
N TYR A 471 -9.09 -37.00 11.47
CA TYR A 471 -9.34 -38.12 12.35
C TYR A 471 -8.43 -38.11 13.60
N LEU A 472 -7.30 -37.38 13.66
CA LEU A 472 -6.27 -37.65 14.69
C LEU A 472 -6.61 -37.38 16.14
N ASP A 473 -7.35 -36.31 16.44
CA ASP A 473 -7.59 -35.95 17.84
C ASP A 473 -8.63 -36.88 18.48
N ASP A 474 -9.59 -37.35 17.68
CA ASP A 474 -10.50 -38.42 18.07
C ASP A 474 -9.91 -39.82 17.81
N ASP A 475 -8.90 -40.00 16.94
CA ASP A 475 -8.29 -41.30 16.63
C ASP A 475 -7.33 -41.76 17.71
N ASN A 476 -6.64 -40.87 18.42
CA ASN A 476 -5.91 -41.31 19.62
C ASN A 476 -6.90 -41.87 20.63
N THR A 477 -8.03 -41.20 20.81
CA THR A 477 -9.11 -41.66 21.69
C THR A 477 -9.76 -42.93 21.16
N ALA A 478 -10.06 -43.03 19.87
CA ALA A 478 -10.69 -44.18 19.22
C ALA A 478 -9.73 -45.36 19.19
N PHE A 479 -8.44 -45.15 18.93
CA PHE A 479 -7.39 -46.16 19.02
C PHE A 479 -7.32 -46.72 20.45
N ILE A 480 -7.30 -45.85 21.46
CA ILE A 480 -7.32 -46.25 22.88
C ILE A 480 -8.62 -46.99 23.21
N VAL A 481 -9.79 -46.48 22.81
CA VAL A 481 -11.10 -47.07 23.07
C VAL A 481 -11.23 -48.43 22.39
N ILE A 482 -10.81 -48.57 21.14
CA ILE A 482 -10.79 -49.84 20.41
C ILE A 482 -9.86 -50.82 21.10
N TRP A 483 -8.69 -50.40 21.60
CA TRP A 483 -7.81 -51.25 22.40
C TRP A 483 -8.47 -51.70 23.70
N VAL A 484 -9.15 -50.80 24.41
CA VAL A 484 -9.88 -51.13 25.64
C VAL A 484 -11.03 -52.11 25.35
N ILE A 485 -11.83 -51.88 24.30
CA ILE A 485 -12.89 -52.79 23.86
C ILE A 485 -12.29 -54.15 23.49
N THR A 486 -11.20 -54.17 22.72
CA THR A 486 -10.51 -55.40 22.33
C THR A 486 -10.01 -56.16 23.55
N ALA A 487 -9.46 -55.47 24.56
CA ALA A 487 -9.04 -56.08 25.82
C ALA A 487 -10.22 -56.65 26.62
N ILE A 488 -11.36 -55.96 26.67
CA ILE A 488 -12.58 -56.45 27.33
C ILE A 488 -13.11 -57.69 26.61
N LEU A 489 -13.21 -57.67 25.28
CA LEU A 489 -13.65 -58.80 24.47
C LEU A 489 -12.72 -60.01 24.62
N MET A 490 -11.41 -59.76 24.67
CA MET A 490 -10.42 -60.80 24.94
C MET A 490 -10.63 -61.42 26.32
N LEU A 491 -10.87 -60.61 27.36
CA LEU A 491 -11.15 -61.08 28.71
C LEU A 491 -12.44 -61.90 28.78
N LEU A 492 -13.51 -61.45 28.11
CA LEU A 492 -14.75 -62.21 27.99
C LEU A 492 -14.53 -63.54 27.27
N THR A 493 -13.76 -63.54 26.18
CA THR A 493 -13.39 -64.77 25.45
C THR A 493 -12.67 -65.76 26.37
N ILE A 494 -11.75 -65.27 27.21
CA ILE A 494 -11.02 -66.09 28.20
C ILE A 494 -11.98 -66.65 29.27
N VAL A 495 -12.92 -65.83 29.77
CA VAL A 495 -13.92 -66.26 30.76
C VAL A 495 -14.83 -67.35 30.19
N PHE A 496 -15.35 -67.17 28.97
CA PHE A 496 -16.17 -68.18 28.30
C PHE A 496 -15.39 -69.45 27.98
N ALA A 497 -14.14 -69.32 27.54
CA ALA A 497 -13.27 -70.48 27.32
C ALA A 497 -13.06 -71.26 28.62
N LYS A 498 -12.86 -70.58 29.75
CA LYS A 498 -12.77 -71.22 31.06
C LYS A 498 -14.08 -71.91 31.45
N TYR A 499 -15.21 -71.22 31.32
CA TYR A 499 -16.52 -71.79 31.63
C TYR A 499 -16.80 -73.04 30.79
N MET A 500 -16.48 -73.01 29.49
CA MET A 500 -16.59 -74.17 28.60
C MET A 500 -15.70 -75.33 29.08
N ILE A 501 -14.46 -75.06 29.52
CA ILE A 501 -13.56 -76.11 30.05
C ILE A 501 -14.15 -76.74 31.32
N ASP A 502 -14.68 -75.92 32.22
CA ASP A 502 -15.27 -76.36 33.49
C ASP A 502 -16.58 -77.15 33.24
N ASP A 503 -17.44 -76.68 32.34
CA ASP A 503 -18.71 -77.34 32.00
C ASP A 503 -18.49 -78.63 31.20
N TYR A 504 -17.53 -78.64 30.27
CA TYR A 504 -17.13 -79.86 29.55
C TYR A 504 -16.64 -80.96 30.49
N SER A 505 -15.96 -80.59 31.58
CA SER A 505 -15.52 -81.56 32.60
C SER A 505 -16.69 -82.20 33.37
N SER A 506 -17.84 -81.53 33.40
CA SER A 506 -19.03 -81.94 34.16
C SER A 506 -20.11 -82.58 33.29
N ASN A 507 -20.29 -82.11 32.05
CA ASN A 507 -21.25 -82.62 31.08
C ASN A 507 -20.74 -82.42 29.63
N PRO A 508 -20.18 -83.44 28.98
CA PRO A 508 -19.56 -83.27 27.66
C PRO A 508 -20.55 -82.88 26.53
N ASP A 509 -21.86 -83.08 26.72
CA ASP A 509 -22.88 -82.75 25.72
C ASP A 509 -23.17 -81.23 25.63
N SER A 510 -22.77 -80.43 26.62
CA SER A 510 -22.95 -78.96 26.61
C SER A 510 -21.93 -78.20 25.76
N LEU A 511 -20.90 -78.89 25.24
CA LEU A 511 -19.87 -78.28 24.38
C LEU A 511 -20.48 -77.60 23.15
N ALA A 512 -21.60 -78.13 22.64
CA ALA A 512 -22.28 -77.61 21.45
C ALA A 512 -22.88 -76.20 21.67
N THR A 513 -23.24 -75.84 22.91
CA THR A 513 -23.85 -74.53 23.20
C THR A 513 -22.83 -73.42 23.43
N ASP A 514 -21.65 -73.73 24.00
CA ASP A 514 -20.68 -72.72 24.43
C ASP A 514 -19.57 -72.42 23.41
N LEU A 515 -19.20 -73.41 22.57
CA LEU A 515 -18.19 -73.25 21.52
C LEU A 515 -18.46 -72.10 20.53
N PRO A 516 -19.71 -71.87 20.06
CA PRO A 516 -20.02 -70.74 19.19
C PRO A 516 -19.74 -69.36 19.81
N PHE A 517 -19.90 -69.22 21.13
CA PHE A 517 -19.61 -67.96 21.83
C PHE A 517 -18.11 -67.68 21.86
N VAL A 518 -17.28 -68.66 22.20
CA VAL A 518 -15.81 -68.47 22.21
C VAL A 518 -15.29 -68.15 20.80
N LEU A 519 -15.78 -68.84 19.77
CA LEU A 519 -15.37 -68.58 18.39
C LEU A 519 -15.83 -67.19 17.90
N SER A 520 -17.04 -66.76 18.26
CA SER A 520 -17.55 -65.44 17.87
C SER A 520 -16.80 -64.30 18.57
N PHE A 521 -16.63 -64.34 19.90
CA PHE A 521 -15.88 -63.31 20.63
C PHE A 521 -14.39 -63.30 20.26
N GLY A 522 -13.77 -64.47 20.07
CA GLY A 522 -12.38 -64.59 19.60
C GLY A 522 -12.20 -64.01 18.19
N GLY A 523 -13.11 -64.32 17.26
CA GLY A 523 -13.11 -63.78 15.90
C GLY A 523 -13.27 -62.25 15.87
N ILE A 524 -14.19 -61.71 16.67
CA ILE A 524 -14.40 -60.25 16.80
C ILE A 524 -13.14 -59.57 17.38
N THR A 525 -12.53 -60.16 18.40
CA THR A 525 -11.29 -59.65 19.01
C THR A 525 -10.15 -59.58 17.98
N LEU A 526 -9.94 -60.66 17.22
CA LEU A 526 -8.92 -60.70 16.17
C LEU A 526 -9.19 -59.67 15.07
N PHE A 527 -10.45 -59.53 14.66
CA PHE A 527 -10.85 -58.51 13.69
C PHE A 527 -10.51 -57.10 14.15
N PHE A 528 -10.89 -56.71 15.38
CA PHE A 528 -10.55 -55.39 15.91
C PHE A 528 -9.05 -55.17 16.02
N LEU A 529 -8.28 -56.19 16.40
CA LEU A 529 -6.82 -56.09 16.52
C LEU A 529 -6.15 -55.87 15.15
N ILE A 530 -6.59 -56.59 14.12
CA ILE A 530 -6.13 -56.41 12.74
C ILE A 530 -6.55 -55.05 12.19
N PHE A 531 -7.83 -54.69 12.36
CA PHE A 531 -8.39 -53.42 11.91
C PHE A 531 -7.66 -52.24 12.55
N ASN A 532 -7.42 -52.30 13.86
CA ASN A 532 -6.76 -51.21 14.59
C ASN A 532 -5.31 -50.99 14.11
N ASN A 533 -4.56 -52.09 13.91
CA ASN A 533 -3.18 -52.02 13.43
C ASN A 533 -3.08 -51.62 11.95
N LEU A 534 -3.93 -52.13 11.07
CA LEU A 534 -3.86 -51.78 9.65
C LEU A 534 -4.38 -50.37 9.36
N SER A 535 -5.47 -49.96 10.01
CA SER A 535 -6.13 -48.69 9.68
C SER A 535 -5.51 -47.49 10.41
N TYR A 536 -5.21 -47.59 11.70
CA TYR A 536 -4.77 -46.41 12.47
C TYR A 536 -3.25 -46.24 12.49
N PHE A 537 -2.48 -47.32 12.65
CA PHE A 537 -1.01 -47.22 12.78
C PHE A 537 -0.36 -46.66 11.50
N PHE A 538 -0.78 -47.12 10.32
CA PHE A 538 -0.23 -46.64 9.06
C PHE A 538 -0.60 -45.18 8.78
N SER A 539 -1.84 -44.79 9.08
CA SER A 539 -2.33 -43.41 8.94
C SER A 539 -1.55 -42.46 9.85
N MET A 540 -1.38 -42.82 11.13
CA MET A 540 -0.54 -42.10 12.10
C MET A 540 0.89 -41.90 11.59
N ARG A 541 1.51 -42.93 11.00
CA ARG A 541 2.88 -42.83 10.47
C ARG A 541 2.96 -41.90 9.26
N LYS A 542 1.98 -41.94 8.36
CA LYS A 542 1.90 -41.04 7.19
C LYS A 542 1.75 -39.58 7.63
N ILE A 543 0.92 -39.35 8.64
CA ILE A 543 0.62 -38.00 9.12
C ILE A 543 1.80 -37.40 9.87
N LYS A 544 2.50 -38.17 10.71
CA LYS A 544 3.75 -37.71 11.34
C LYS A 544 4.80 -37.28 10.30
N LYS A 545 4.88 -37.97 9.16
CA LYS A 545 5.76 -37.56 8.05
C LYS A 545 5.30 -36.25 7.40
N MET A 546 4.00 -36.09 7.15
CA MET A 546 3.45 -34.84 6.57
C MET A 546 3.58 -33.66 7.53
N GLN A 547 3.33 -33.84 8.83
CA GLN A 547 3.52 -32.81 9.86
C GLN A 547 4.98 -32.38 9.94
N LYS A 548 5.92 -33.33 9.86
CA LYS A 548 7.35 -33.00 9.82
C LYS A 548 7.69 -32.19 8.57
N ALA A 549 7.22 -32.58 7.39
CA ALA A 549 7.43 -31.84 6.15
C ALA A 549 6.82 -30.42 6.21
N ASN A 550 5.61 -30.27 6.74
CA ASN A 550 4.99 -28.96 6.92
C ASN A 550 5.74 -28.10 7.94
N SER A 551 6.26 -28.69 9.02
CA SER A 551 7.11 -27.98 9.99
C SER A 551 8.35 -27.40 9.32
N GLU A 552 9.01 -28.17 8.45
CA GLU A 552 10.19 -27.71 7.70
C GLU A 552 9.83 -26.55 6.75
N LEU A 553 8.66 -26.60 6.09
CA LEU A 553 8.15 -25.51 5.25
C LEU A 553 7.78 -24.25 6.07
N TYR A 554 7.19 -24.41 7.26
CA TYR A 554 6.90 -23.26 8.14
C TYR A 554 8.20 -22.58 8.63
N ASP A 555 9.23 -23.36 8.95
CA ASP A 555 10.54 -22.82 9.31
C ASP A 555 11.17 -22.06 8.13
N GLU A 556 10.95 -22.51 6.89
CA GLU A 556 11.39 -21.82 5.67
C GLU A 556 10.61 -20.50 5.45
N VAL A 557 9.28 -20.50 5.61
CA VAL A 557 8.46 -19.27 5.54
C VAL A 557 8.89 -18.26 6.59
N ASN A 558 9.19 -18.70 7.82
CA ASN A 558 9.67 -17.80 8.88
C ASN A 558 11.00 -17.13 8.50
N LYS A 559 11.93 -17.86 7.87
CA LYS A 559 13.20 -17.30 7.39
C LYS A 559 12.98 -16.28 6.26
N ILE A 560 12.06 -16.57 5.35
CA ILE A 560 11.69 -15.64 4.28
C ILE A 560 11.06 -14.37 4.88
N ASP A 561 10.16 -14.51 5.85
CA ASP A 561 9.50 -13.39 6.53
C ASP A 561 10.49 -12.50 7.30
N ASP A 562 11.48 -13.11 7.98
CA ASP A 562 12.52 -12.35 8.66
C ASP A 562 13.42 -11.60 7.65
N LYS A 563 13.73 -12.21 6.51
CA LYS A 563 14.51 -11.57 5.43
C LYS A 563 13.73 -10.44 4.75
N ILE A 564 12.44 -10.62 4.47
CA ILE A 564 11.56 -9.56 3.95
C ILE A 564 11.54 -8.39 4.93
N ARG A 565 11.38 -8.66 6.24
CA ARG A 565 11.37 -7.61 7.27
C ARG A 565 12.71 -6.86 7.35
N GLU A 566 13.82 -7.56 7.19
CA GLU A 566 15.16 -6.95 7.13
C GLU A 566 15.28 -6.00 5.93
N LEU A 567 14.91 -6.46 4.73
CA LEU A 567 14.93 -5.67 3.50
C LEU A 567 13.95 -4.49 3.53
N GLU A 568 12.75 -4.65 4.10
CA GLU A 568 11.79 -3.56 4.28
C GLU A 568 12.33 -2.48 5.23
N ASN A 569 12.98 -2.89 6.33
CA ASN A 569 13.62 -1.95 7.25
C ASN A 569 14.79 -1.22 6.60
N GLU A 570 15.62 -1.92 5.83
CA GLU A 570 16.72 -1.31 5.06
C GLU A 570 16.17 -0.32 4.03
N SER A 571 15.17 -0.73 3.24
CA SER A 571 14.53 0.10 2.22
C SER A 571 13.87 1.33 2.82
N SER A 572 13.15 1.19 3.95
CA SER A 572 12.49 2.32 4.62
C SER A 572 13.50 3.32 5.19
N LYS A 573 14.57 2.83 5.82
CA LYS A 573 15.67 3.67 6.32
C LYS A 573 16.34 4.43 5.17
N ARG A 574 16.69 3.73 4.09
CA ARG A 574 17.31 4.32 2.90
C ARG A 574 16.39 5.31 2.20
N SER A 575 15.09 5.02 2.09
CA SER A 575 14.12 5.89 1.43
C SER A 575 14.07 7.29 2.05
N GLY A 576 14.08 7.37 3.39
CA GLY A 576 14.10 8.65 4.09
C GLY A 576 15.38 9.45 3.82
N ASP A 577 16.54 8.79 3.88
CA ASP A 577 17.85 9.41 3.67
C ASP A 577 18.02 9.84 2.21
N ILE A 578 17.66 8.97 1.26
CA ILE A 578 17.74 9.20 -0.18
C ILE A 578 16.82 10.34 -0.59
N ARG A 579 15.59 10.40 -0.09
CA ARG A 579 14.67 11.49 -0.43
C ARG A 579 15.19 12.85 0.00
N ARG A 580 15.76 12.94 1.21
CA ARG A 580 16.41 14.16 1.69
C ARG A 580 17.60 14.52 0.80
N PHE A 581 18.45 13.53 0.50
CA PHE A 581 19.63 13.72 -0.32
C PHE A 581 19.29 14.17 -1.75
N ILE A 582 18.31 13.53 -2.40
CA ILE A 582 17.79 13.91 -3.71
C ILE A 582 17.25 15.34 -3.68
N HIS A 583 16.44 15.69 -2.67
CA HIS A 583 15.90 17.04 -2.56
C HIS A 583 16.99 18.11 -2.42
N GLU A 584 18.01 17.85 -1.59
CA GLU A 584 19.18 18.73 -1.46
C GLU A 584 19.97 18.82 -2.76
N PHE A 585 20.20 17.70 -3.44
CA PHE A 585 20.90 17.63 -4.72
C PHE A 585 20.15 18.41 -5.83
N VAL A 586 18.85 18.17 -5.99
CA VAL A 586 17.99 18.88 -6.95
C VAL A 586 17.97 20.38 -6.67
N ARG A 587 18.00 20.78 -5.39
CA ARG A 587 18.11 22.19 -5.01
C ARG A 587 19.46 22.77 -5.42
N LYS A 588 20.57 22.06 -5.19
CA LYS A 588 21.92 22.45 -5.61
C LYS A 588 22.01 22.59 -7.13
N ASP A 589 21.45 21.62 -7.88
CA ASP A 589 21.34 21.65 -9.35
C ASP A 589 20.65 22.93 -9.84
N LYS A 590 19.49 23.27 -9.26
CA LYS A 590 18.75 24.49 -9.64
C LYS A 590 19.55 25.78 -9.43
N LEU A 591 20.38 25.84 -8.40
CA LEU A 591 21.24 26.99 -8.14
C LEU A 591 22.36 27.09 -9.18
N ILE A 592 23.05 25.98 -9.46
CA ILE A 592 24.11 25.92 -10.49
C ILE A 592 23.55 26.30 -11.87
N MET A 593 22.38 25.77 -12.22
CA MET A 593 21.72 26.07 -13.50
C MET A 593 21.29 27.55 -13.60
N ARG A 594 20.95 28.20 -12.49
CA ARG A 594 20.64 29.65 -12.47
C ARG A 594 21.90 30.47 -12.69
N ASP A 595 23.01 30.11 -12.04
CA ASP A 595 24.28 30.81 -12.18
C ASP A 595 24.85 30.66 -13.60
N ASN A 596 24.75 29.47 -14.19
CA ASN A 596 25.18 29.22 -15.57
C ASN A 596 24.32 29.95 -16.62
N LYS A 597 23.02 30.18 -16.37
CA LYS A 597 22.17 31.00 -17.25
C LYS A 597 22.45 32.50 -17.17
N SER A 598 23.16 32.95 -16.13
CA SER A 598 23.49 34.36 -15.92
C SER A 598 24.83 34.78 -16.54
N LYS A 599 25.67 33.81 -16.89
CA LYS A 599 26.90 33.98 -17.67
C LYS A 599 26.55 33.96 -19.16
#